data_AF-A0AAW8TWC2-F1
#
_entry.id   AF-A0AAW8TWC2-F1
#
_cell.length_a   1.000
_cell.length_b   1.000
_cell.length_c   1.000
_cell.angle_alpha   90.00
_cell.angle_beta   90.00
_cell.angle_gamma   90.00
#
_symmetry.space_group_name_H-M   'P 1'
#
loop_
_entity.id
_entity.type
_entity.pdbx_description
1 polymer ?
#
loop_
_entity_poly.entity_id
_entity_poly.type
_entity_poly.pdbx_seq_one_letter_code
_entity_poly.pdbx_strand_id
1 'polypeptide(L)'
;MMRRFDDKYDEGKEAARRMKEIILSTGNINRSYVVRDVIYVAEKFTVDLFDAEVNVDEAMDAAKVHLQEKAARYGADAVINCHFDHEHHTENGQTHSQIFAYGTVVQFIQSTIGG
;
A
#
# COMPACT_ATOMS: atom_id res chain seq x y z
N MET A 1 26.11 -19.34 20.13
CA MET A 1 25.73 -17.92 19.91
C MET A 1 25.19 -17.69 18.49
N MET A 2 24.41 -18.63 17.92
CA MET A 2 24.03 -18.61 16.49
C MET A 2 22.52 -18.36 16.25
N ARG A 3 21.65 -18.63 17.23
CA ARG A 3 20.19 -18.46 17.10
C ARG A 3 19.73 -17.01 16.81
N ARG A 4 20.38 -16.01 17.40
CA ARG A 4 19.92 -14.60 17.33
C ARG A 4 20.01 -13.96 15.94
N PHE A 5 20.82 -14.50 15.04
CA PHE A 5 20.92 -13.98 13.67
C PHE A 5 19.81 -14.58 12.81
N ASP A 6 19.64 -15.90 12.83
CA ASP A 6 18.60 -16.60 12.06
C ASP A 6 17.18 -16.12 12.42
N ASP A 7 16.90 -15.92 13.72
CA ASP A 7 15.59 -15.43 14.20
C ASP A 7 15.22 -14.06 13.59
N LYS A 8 16.18 -13.14 13.43
CA LYS A 8 15.92 -11.82 12.83
C LYS A 8 15.70 -11.87 11.33
N TYR A 9 16.37 -12.79 10.63
CA TYR A 9 16.19 -12.97 9.19
C TYR A 9 14.79 -13.51 8.88
N ASP A 10 14.28 -14.43 9.69
CA ASP A 10 12.94 -15.01 9.53
C ASP A 10 11.84 -14.01 9.91
N GLU A 11 12.01 -13.21 10.97
CA GLU A 11 11.09 -12.12 11.32
C GLU A 11 10.92 -11.10 10.19
N GLY A 12 12.01 -10.73 9.52
CA GLY A 12 11.99 -9.81 8.39
C GLY A 12 11.23 -10.35 7.18
N LYS A 13 11.43 -11.64 6.85
CA LYS A 13 10.70 -12.32 5.77
C LYS A 13 9.20 -12.42 6.06
N GLU A 14 8.85 -12.77 7.29
CA GLU A 14 7.45 -12.90 7.70
C GLU A 14 6.74 -11.53 7.72
N ALA A 15 7.42 -10.47 8.14
CA ALA A 15 6.87 -9.11 8.06
C ALA A 15 6.61 -8.69 6.60
N ALA A 16 7.57 -8.95 5.69
CA ALA A 16 7.40 -8.66 4.26
C ALA A 16 6.28 -9.50 3.62
N ARG A 17 6.12 -10.75 4.03
CA ARG A 17 5.02 -11.62 3.59
C ARG A 17 3.67 -11.08 4.03
N ARG A 18 3.50 -10.76 5.31
CA ARG A 18 2.25 -10.19 5.85
C ARG A 18 1.89 -8.87 5.18
N MET A 19 2.87 -8.02 4.91
CA MET A 19 2.64 -6.77 4.17
C MET A 19 2.04 -7.03 2.78
N LYS A 20 2.57 -8.02 2.04
CA LYS A 20 2.05 -8.38 0.71
C LYS A 20 0.66 -9.02 0.74
N GLU A 21 0.27 -9.60 1.88
CA GLU A 21 -1.07 -10.17 2.09
C GLU A 21 -2.14 -9.09 2.36
N ILE A 22 -1.74 -7.84 2.62
CA ILE A 22 -2.68 -6.73 2.81
C ILE A 22 -3.42 -6.46 1.49
N ILE A 23 -4.74 -6.57 1.55
CA ILE A 23 -5.62 -6.37 0.40
C ILE A 23 -5.78 -4.88 0.13
N LEU A 24 -5.60 -4.44 -1.11
CA LEU A 24 -5.99 -3.10 -1.56
C LEU A 24 -7.26 -3.21 -2.39
N SER A 25 -8.29 -2.43 -2.07
CA SER A 25 -9.58 -2.46 -2.77
C SER A 25 -10.08 -1.04 -3.02
N THR A 26 -10.48 -0.75 -4.26
CA THR A 26 -11.14 0.52 -4.61
C THR A 26 -12.57 0.63 -4.09
N GLY A 27 -13.17 -0.49 -3.70
CA GLY A 27 -14.48 -0.55 -3.06
C GLY A 27 -14.43 -1.21 -1.69
N ASN A 28 -15.61 -1.52 -1.16
CA ASN A 28 -15.74 -2.21 0.12
C ASN A 28 -15.52 -3.73 -0.01
N ILE A 29 -15.25 -4.41 1.12
CA ILE A 29 -15.06 -5.85 1.21
C ILE A 29 -16.24 -6.48 1.95
N ASN A 30 -16.78 -7.58 1.43
CA ASN A 30 -17.88 -8.32 2.06
C ASN A 30 -17.36 -9.25 3.20
N ARG A 31 -16.83 -8.65 4.25
CA ARG A 31 -16.34 -9.31 5.47
C ARG A 31 -16.48 -8.37 6.65
N SER A 32 -16.70 -8.88 7.86
CA SER A 32 -16.72 -8.04 9.06
C SER A 32 -15.32 -7.51 9.39
N TYR A 33 -15.21 -6.20 9.61
CA TYR A 33 -13.97 -5.51 9.94
C TYR A 33 -14.20 -4.36 10.92
N VAL A 34 -13.12 -3.92 11.55
CA VAL A 34 -13.06 -2.64 12.25
C VAL A 34 -12.22 -1.66 11.44
N VAL A 35 -12.67 -0.41 11.38
CA VAL A 35 -11.89 0.69 10.79
C VAL A 35 -10.81 1.11 11.77
N ARG A 36 -9.58 1.27 11.29
CA ARG A 36 -8.41 1.63 12.11
C ARG A 36 -8.00 3.08 11.87
N ASP A 37 -7.85 3.48 10.62
CA ASP A 37 -7.39 4.83 10.24
C ASP A 37 -7.67 5.13 8.76
N VAL A 38 -7.43 6.36 8.32
CA VAL A 38 -7.29 6.74 6.91
C VAL A 38 -5.81 7.00 6.65
N ILE A 39 -5.25 6.39 5.60
CA ILE A 39 -3.86 6.59 5.21
C ILE A 39 -3.76 7.24 3.84
N TYR A 40 -2.69 7.99 3.64
CA TYR A 40 -2.40 8.73 2.42
C TYR A 40 -0.91 8.58 2.06
N VAL A 41 -0.60 8.45 0.78
CA VAL A 41 0.74 8.39 0.20
C VAL A 41 0.78 9.35 -0.99
N ALA A 42 1.88 10.08 -1.11
CA ALA A 42 2.18 10.92 -2.27
C ALA A 42 3.54 10.51 -2.82
N GLU A 43 3.55 10.03 -4.06
CA GLU A 43 4.77 9.68 -4.78
C GLU A 43 4.99 10.65 -5.94
N LYS A 44 6.16 11.30 -5.95
CA LYS A 44 6.59 12.14 -7.08
C LYS A 44 7.45 11.31 -8.01
N PHE A 45 7.00 11.19 -9.26
CA PHE A 45 7.80 10.60 -10.33
C PHE A 45 8.16 11.68 -11.35
N THR A 46 9.42 11.70 -11.79
CA THR A 46 9.83 12.55 -12.92
C THR A 46 9.64 11.76 -14.20
N VAL A 47 8.38 11.48 -14.53
CA VAL A 47 7.97 10.79 -15.75
C VAL A 47 6.77 11.51 -16.33
N ASP A 48 6.65 11.51 -17.65
CA ASP A 48 5.42 11.88 -18.32
C ASP A 48 4.54 10.63 -18.45
N LEU A 49 3.42 10.56 -17.72
CA LEU A 49 2.53 9.38 -17.76
C LEU A 49 1.87 9.15 -19.15
N PHE A 50 1.97 10.13 -20.05
CA PHE A 50 1.48 10.01 -21.43
C PHE A 50 2.58 9.63 -22.44
N ASP A 51 3.84 9.53 -21.99
CA ASP A 51 4.91 8.99 -22.81
C ASP A 51 4.73 7.48 -22.98
N ALA A 52 4.75 7.01 -24.23
CA ALA A 52 4.59 5.60 -24.58
C ALA A 52 5.73 4.72 -24.04
N GLU A 53 6.89 5.30 -23.69
CA GLU A 53 8.01 4.58 -23.09
C GLU A 53 7.87 4.42 -21.56
N VAL A 54 6.92 5.11 -20.92
CA VAL A 54 6.72 5.06 -19.47
C VAL A 54 5.79 3.90 -19.09
N ASN A 55 6.29 3.01 -18.22
CA ASN A 55 5.48 1.95 -17.63
C ASN A 55 4.67 2.48 -16.43
N VAL A 56 3.43 2.90 -16.70
CA VAL A 56 2.51 3.42 -15.68
C VAL A 56 2.18 2.38 -14.59
N ASP A 57 2.20 1.08 -14.93
CA ASP A 57 1.92 0.02 -13.97
C ASP A 57 2.99 -0.03 -12.86
N GLU A 58 4.26 0.19 -13.22
CA GLU A 58 5.36 0.24 -12.25
C GLU A 58 5.25 1.44 -11.29
N ALA A 59 4.87 2.61 -11.81
CA ALA A 59 4.65 3.80 -10.99
C ALA A 59 3.49 3.60 -10.00
N MET A 60 2.42 2.94 -10.45
CA MET A 60 1.29 2.58 -9.59
C MET A 60 1.65 1.51 -8.56
N ASP A 61 2.49 0.55 -8.91
CA ASP A 61 2.92 -0.50 -7.98
C ASP A 61 3.75 0.07 -6.82
N ALA A 62 4.56 1.09 -7.05
CA ALA A 62 5.26 1.80 -5.98
C ALA A 62 4.28 2.45 -4.99
N ALA A 63 3.24 3.12 -5.49
CA ALA A 63 2.20 3.71 -4.63
C ALA A 63 1.43 2.65 -3.82
N LYS A 64 1.12 1.49 -4.42
CA LYS A 64 0.49 0.35 -3.74
C LYS A 64 1.38 -0.20 -2.63
N VAL A 65 2.68 -0.39 -2.90
CA VAL A 65 3.64 -0.88 -1.91
C VAL A 65 3.71 0.05 -0.71
N HIS A 66 3.79 1.36 -0.91
CA HIS A 66 3.82 2.31 0.20
C HIS A 66 2.51 2.37 0.99
N LEU A 67 1.34 2.17 0.34
CA LEU A 67 0.09 1.99 1.06
C LEU A 67 0.12 0.74 1.95
N GLN A 68 0.61 -0.39 1.43
CA GLN A 68 0.75 -1.62 2.20
C GLN A 68 1.75 -1.47 3.35
N GLU A 69 2.87 -0.79 3.14
CA GLU A 69 3.86 -0.49 4.19
C GLU A 69 3.26 0.34 5.32
N LYS A 70 2.48 1.39 4.98
CA LYS A 70 1.77 2.19 5.98
C LYS A 70 0.72 1.36 6.70
N ALA A 71 -0.10 0.60 5.98
CA ALA A 71 -1.15 -0.24 6.55
C ALA A 71 -0.58 -1.34 7.47
N ALA A 72 0.57 -1.93 7.13
CA ALA A 72 1.23 -2.96 7.93
C ALA A 72 1.58 -2.45 9.34
N ARG A 73 1.90 -1.16 9.49
CA ARG A 73 2.18 -0.54 10.80
C ARG A 73 0.95 -0.52 11.72
N TYR A 74 -0.25 -0.61 11.16
CA TYR A 74 -1.51 -0.68 11.91
C TYR A 74 -1.95 -2.13 12.19
N GLY A 75 -1.20 -3.14 11.74
CA GLY A 75 -1.64 -4.54 11.79
C GLY A 75 -2.87 -4.80 10.94
N ALA A 76 -2.99 -4.09 9.81
CA ALA A 76 -4.13 -4.14 8.92
C ALA A 76 -4.20 -5.44 8.13
N ASP A 77 -5.42 -5.83 7.76
CA ASP A 77 -5.66 -6.89 6.78
C ASP A 77 -5.99 -6.32 5.40
N ALA A 78 -6.52 -5.09 5.35
CA ALA A 78 -6.85 -4.44 4.09
C ALA A 78 -6.81 -2.90 4.19
N VAL A 79 -6.66 -2.27 3.02
CA VAL A 79 -6.99 -0.87 2.77
C VAL A 79 -8.14 -0.87 1.75
N ILE A 80 -9.29 -0.36 2.16
CA ILE A 80 -10.52 -0.32 1.35
C ILE A 80 -10.84 1.10 0.90
N ASN A 81 -11.71 1.21 -0.10
CA ASN A 81 -12.06 2.48 -0.74
C ASN A 81 -10.79 3.25 -1.17
N CYS A 82 -9.81 2.52 -1.71
CA CYS A 82 -8.59 3.12 -2.25
C CYS A 82 -8.92 4.03 -3.42
N HIS A 83 -8.32 5.21 -3.44
CA HIS A 83 -8.38 6.16 -4.53
C HIS A 83 -6.95 6.44 -4.98
N PHE A 84 -6.78 6.60 -6.29
CA PHE A 84 -5.51 6.87 -6.93
C PHE A 84 -5.71 8.04 -7.88
N ASP A 85 -5.20 9.19 -7.46
CA ASP A 85 -5.24 10.43 -8.22
C ASP A 85 -3.86 10.69 -8.83
N HIS A 86 -3.82 11.41 -9.95
CA HIS A 86 -2.58 11.86 -10.54
C HIS A 86 -2.66 13.34 -10.90
N GLU A 87 -1.56 14.05 -10.72
CA GLU A 87 -1.42 15.44 -11.14
C GLU A 87 -0.18 15.61 -12.02
N HIS A 88 -0.26 16.52 -12.98
CA HIS A 88 0.84 16.92 -13.84
C HIS A 88 1.23 18.35 -13.53
N HIS A 89 2.53 18.56 -13.29
CA HIS A 89 3.10 19.87 -13.05
C HIS A 89 4.31 20.05 -13.97
N THR A 90 4.29 21.09 -14.79
CA THR A 90 5.45 21.50 -15.60
C THR A 90 6.24 22.54 -14.84
N GLU A 91 7.48 22.23 -14.50
CA GLU A 91 8.41 23.13 -13.83
C GLU A 91 9.71 23.22 -14.64
N ASN A 92 10.16 24.43 -14.96
CA ASN A 92 11.38 24.68 -15.75
C ASN A 92 11.45 23.93 -17.11
N GLY A 93 10.30 23.68 -17.74
CA GLY A 93 10.21 22.95 -19.01
C GLY A 93 10.26 21.42 -18.87
N GLN A 94 10.34 20.90 -17.64
CA GLN A 94 10.25 19.47 -17.34
C GLN A 94 8.86 19.15 -16.77
N THR A 95 8.20 18.15 -17.34
CA THR A 95 6.93 17.62 -16.83
C THR A 95 7.20 16.63 -15.71
N HIS A 96 6.59 16.86 -14.55
CA HIS A 96 6.56 15.92 -13.44
C HIS A 96 5.15 15.38 -13.27
N SER A 97 5.04 14.08 -12.98
CA SER A 97 3.77 13.44 -12.64
C SER A 97 3.80 12.98 -11.20
N GLN A 98 2.77 13.32 -10.44
CA GLN A 98 2.62 12.91 -9.05
C GLN A 98 1.44 11.96 -8.94
N ILE A 99 1.62 10.85 -8.23
CA ILE A 99 0.55 9.90 -7.90
C ILE A 99 0.23 10.07 -6.42
N PHE A 100 -1.04 10.26 -6.13
CA PHE A 100 -1.58 10.31 -4.78
C PHE A 100 -2.45 9.08 -4.56
N ALA A 101 -2.22 8.37 -3.47
CA ALA A 101 -2.96 7.17 -3.14
C ALA A 101 -3.45 7.24 -1.69
N TYR A 102 -4.73 7.02 -1.46
CA TYR A 102 -5.31 7.04 -0.11
C TYR A 102 -6.45 6.04 0.03
N GLY A 103 -6.72 5.65 1.26
CA GLY A 103 -7.79 4.70 1.57
C GLY A 103 -7.97 4.49 3.06
N THR A 104 -8.94 3.64 3.41
CA THR A 104 -9.30 3.34 4.79
C THR A 104 -8.68 2.03 5.23
N VAL A 105 -7.86 2.06 6.27
CA VAL A 105 -7.23 0.89 6.88
C VAL A 105 -8.26 0.13 7.71
N VAL A 106 -8.38 -1.17 7.46
CA VAL A 106 -9.30 -2.05 8.19
C VAL A 106 -8.60 -3.31 8.67
N GLN A 107 -9.12 -3.86 9.77
CA GLN A 107 -8.68 -5.13 10.33
C GLN A 107 -9.90 -6.06 10.46
N PHE A 108 -9.77 -7.28 9.97
CA PHE A 108 -10.84 -8.27 10.01
C PHE A 108 -11.09 -8.73 11.43
N ILE A 109 -12.36 -8.87 11.78
CA ILE A 109 -12.76 -9.50 13.03
C ILE A 109 -12.61 -11.01 12.83
N GLN A 110 -11.75 -11.66 13.62
CA GLN A 110 -11.73 -13.11 13.67
C GLN A 110 -13.09 -13.59 14.19
N SER A 111 -13.82 -14.31 13.34
CA SER A 111 -14.99 -15.03 13.78
C SER A 111 -14.51 -16.16 14.69
N THR A 112 -14.76 -16.05 16.00
CA THR A 112 -14.63 -17.20 16.89
C THR A 112 -15.68 -18.21 16.44
N ILE A 113 -15.27 -19.22 15.68
CA ILE A 113 -16.08 -20.43 15.59
C ILE A 113 -16.07 -21.00 17.02
N GLY A 114 -17.25 -21.12 17.65
CA GLY A 114 -17.44 -21.48 19.07
C GLY A 114 -16.63 -22.70 19.51
N GLY A 115 -16.23 -22.80 20.77
CA GLY A 115 -17.15 -22.92 21.90
C GLY A 115 -17.38 -24.40 22.16
#